data_AF-A0AAW6JTW3-F1
#
_entry.id   AF-A0AAW6JTW3-F1
#
_cell.length_a   1.000
_cell.length_b   1.000
_cell.length_c   1.000
_cell.angle_alpha   90.00
_cell.angle_beta   90.00
_cell.angle_gamma   90.00
#
_symmetry.space_group_name_H-M   'P 1'
#
loop_
_entity.id
_entity.type
_entity.pdbx_description
1 polymer ?
#
loop_
_entity_poly.entity_id
_entity_poly.type
_entity_poly.pdbx_seq_one_letter_code
_entity_poly.pdbx_strand_id
1 'polypeptide(L)'
;MATISWKSAANGNWNLAANWTPGNIPSTVDIAQITIAGTYTVLLDNARTLTGLTLGATTGIQTLDINGNILTLNGASTVSNNGVLNLASGTVNGTGALTISKLNWNGGTLSGTGKKTVSGTLNLSGSQTL
;
A
#
# COMPACT_ATOMS: atom_id res chain seq x y z
N MET A 1 -1.64 -13.24 -13.74
CA MET A 1 -1.33 -12.43 -12.54
C MET A 1 0.17 -12.51 -12.32
N ALA A 2 0.87 -11.40 -12.50
CA ALA A 2 2.30 -11.34 -12.22
C ALA A 2 2.53 -10.61 -10.89
N THR A 3 3.64 -10.95 -10.24
CA THR A 3 4.13 -10.22 -9.07
C THR A 3 5.16 -9.21 -9.54
N ILE A 4 4.90 -7.94 -9.29
CA ILE A 4 5.77 -6.82 -9.63
C ILE A 4 6.35 -6.28 -8.33
N SER A 5 7.67 -6.43 -8.16
CA SER A 5 8.33 -6.22 -6.88
C SER A 5 9.11 -4.90 -6.84
N TRP A 6 9.02 -4.17 -5.73
CA TRP A 6 9.87 -3.01 -5.49
C TRP A 6 11.34 -3.43 -5.59
N LYS A 7 12.16 -2.66 -6.30
CA LYS A 7 13.48 -3.11 -6.77
C LYS A 7 14.58 -3.04 -5.71
N SER A 8 14.52 -2.07 -4.80
CA SER A 8 15.55 -1.87 -3.77
C SER A 8 14.97 -1.24 -2.51
N ALA A 9 15.62 -1.41 -1.35
CA ALA A 9 15.21 -0.80 -0.09
C ALA A 9 15.54 0.70 -0.03
N ALA A 10 14.93 1.48 -0.91
CA ALA A 10 15.12 2.91 -1.04
C ALA A 10 13.77 3.61 -1.17
N ASN A 11 13.74 4.88 -0.74
CA ASN A 11 12.60 5.76 -0.98
C ASN A 11 12.40 5.96 -2.47
N GLY A 12 11.16 6.10 -2.91
CA GLY A 12 10.90 6.40 -4.31
C GLY A 12 9.43 6.44 -4.70
N ASN A 13 9.19 6.88 -5.93
CA ASN A 13 7.86 7.02 -6.49
C ASN A 13 7.34 5.69 -7.02
N TRP A 14 6.08 5.38 -6.73
CA TRP A 14 5.37 4.21 -7.24
C TRP A 14 5.33 4.20 -8.76
N ASN A 15 5.12 5.36 -9.40
CA ASN A 15 4.90 5.44 -10.84
C ASN A 15 6.17 5.56 -11.68
N LEU A 16 7.34 5.29 -11.08
CA LEU A 16 8.58 5.14 -11.81
C LEU A 16 8.85 3.65 -12.08
N ALA A 17 8.70 3.22 -13.33
CA ALA A 17 8.87 1.82 -13.73
C ALA A 17 10.24 1.23 -13.35
N ALA A 18 11.30 2.06 -13.34
CA ALA A 18 12.65 1.66 -12.93
C ALA A 18 12.78 1.26 -11.45
N ASN A 19 11.81 1.63 -10.60
CA ASN A 19 11.76 1.24 -9.19
C ASN A 19 11.12 -0.14 -8.98
N TRP A 20 10.65 -0.79 -10.05
CA TRP A 20 10.04 -2.11 -10.00
C TRP A 20 10.86 -3.12 -10.80
N THR A 21 10.73 -4.39 -10.44
CA THR A 21 11.24 -5.54 -11.18
C THR A 21 10.04 -6.31 -11.75
N PRO A 22 9.99 -6.60 -13.06
CA PRO A 22 11.08 -6.51 -14.06
C PRO A 22 11.27 -5.15 -14.75
N GLY A 23 10.62 -4.07 -14.30
CA GLY A 23 10.78 -2.74 -14.91
C GLY A 23 9.48 -2.16 -15.46
N ASN A 24 8.34 -2.57 -14.92
CA ASN A 24 7.02 -2.07 -15.22
C ASN A 24 6.26 -1.71 -13.94
N ILE A 25 5.31 -0.79 -14.03
CA ILE A 25 4.50 -0.37 -12.89
C ILE A 25 3.39 -1.42 -12.69
N PRO A 26 3.11 -1.87 -11.45
CA PRO A 26 1.99 -2.78 -11.18
C PRO A 26 0.66 -2.22 -11.71
N SER A 27 -0.13 -3.08 -12.37
CA SER A 27 -1.40 -2.74 -13.01
C SER A 27 -2.59 -3.51 -12.42
N THR A 28 -3.76 -3.39 -13.05
CA THR A 28 -5.02 -3.98 -12.59
C THR A 28 -4.99 -5.50 -12.48
N VAL A 29 -4.07 -6.18 -13.17
CA VAL A 29 -3.94 -7.66 -13.18
C VAL A 29 -2.76 -8.17 -12.36
N ASP A 30 -2.04 -7.26 -11.68
CA ASP A 30 -0.80 -7.56 -10.98
C ASP A 30 -0.97 -7.47 -9.46
N ILE A 31 -0.02 -8.11 -8.77
CA ILE A 31 0.23 -7.91 -7.35
C ILE A 31 1.48 -7.02 -7.21
N ALA A 32 1.34 -5.92 -6.48
CA ALA A 32 2.49 -5.12 -6.06
C ALA A 32 3.11 -5.72 -4.80
N GLN A 33 4.41 -5.97 -4.81
CA GLN A 33 5.14 -6.53 -3.67
C GLN A 33 6.21 -5.55 -3.19
N ILE A 34 6.06 -5.05 -1.96
CA ILE A 34 6.98 -4.13 -1.29
C ILE A 34 7.48 -4.81 -0.02
N THR A 35 8.43 -5.74 -0.19
CA THR A 35 8.86 -6.66 0.87
C THR A 35 10.38 -6.80 0.97
N ILE A 36 11.15 -5.83 0.47
CA ILE A 36 12.60 -5.83 0.67
C ILE A 36 12.87 -5.35 2.09
N ALA A 37 13.70 -6.07 2.84
CA ALA A 37 14.10 -5.65 4.17
C ALA A 37 14.85 -4.31 4.13
N GLY A 38 14.49 -3.40 5.04
CA GLY A 38 15.03 -2.04 5.11
C GLY A 38 13.97 -1.03 5.52
N THR A 39 14.37 0.20 5.82
CA THR A 39 13.45 1.27 6.23
C THR A 39 13.33 2.28 5.10
N TYR A 40 12.15 2.35 4.48
CA TYR A 40 11.90 3.23 3.34
C TYR A 40 10.42 3.52 3.14
N THR A 41 10.14 4.54 2.34
CA THR A 41 8.81 4.98 1.93
C THR A 41 8.65 4.89 0.42
N VAL A 42 7.65 4.13 -0.02
CA VAL A 42 7.13 4.18 -1.39
C VAL A 42 6.02 5.23 -1.42
N LEU A 43 6.18 6.23 -2.27
CA LEU A 43 5.23 7.32 -2.44
C LEU A 43 4.28 7.01 -3.61
N LEU A 44 2.98 6.93 -3.35
CA LEU A 44 1.98 6.87 -4.42
C LEU A 44 1.82 8.28 -5.01
N ASP A 45 2.41 8.50 -6.17
CA ASP A 45 2.45 9.81 -6.85
C ASP A 45 1.39 9.98 -7.96
N ASN A 46 0.64 8.92 -8.26
CA ASN A 46 -0.56 8.93 -9.12
C ASN A 46 -1.51 7.81 -8.69
N ALA A 47 -2.79 7.95 -8.99
CA ALA A 47 -3.79 6.92 -8.73
C ALA A 47 -3.45 5.57 -9.39
N ARG A 48 -3.76 4.46 -8.69
CA ARG A 48 -3.47 3.09 -9.11
C ARG A 48 -4.62 2.14 -8.77
N THR A 49 -4.79 1.13 -9.62
CA THR A 49 -5.69 0.00 -9.39
C THR A 49 -4.93 -1.29 -9.57
N LEU A 50 -5.03 -2.20 -8.59
CA LEU A 50 -4.26 -3.44 -8.51
C LEU A 50 -5.18 -4.64 -8.23
N THR A 51 -4.75 -5.83 -8.62
CA THR A 51 -5.34 -7.08 -8.13
C THR A 51 -4.87 -7.40 -6.71
N GLY A 52 -3.70 -6.93 -6.27
CA GLY A 52 -3.30 -7.10 -4.87
C GLY A 52 -2.10 -6.27 -4.45
N LEU A 53 -1.90 -6.19 -3.14
CA LEU A 53 -0.75 -5.56 -2.50
C LEU A 53 -0.22 -6.47 -1.39
N THR A 54 1.10 -6.71 -1.37
CA THR A 54 1.81 -7.24 -0.21
C THR A 54 2.83 -6.22 0.25
N LEU A 55 2.66 -5.69 1.45
CA LEU A 55 3.52 -4.66 2.04
C LEU A 55 4.08 -5.16 3.37
N GLY A 56 5.41 -5.08 3.54
CA GLY A 56 6.09 -5.47 4.76
C GLY A 56 6.98 -6.71 4.61
N ALA A 57 8.20 -6.62 5.13
CA ALA A 57 9.24 -7.65 5.15
C ALA A 57 9.43 -8.23 6.56
N THR A 58 10.43 -9.10 6.74
CA THR A 58 10.77 -9.67 8.05
C THR A 58 11.42 -8.65 9.01
N THR A 59 12.13 -7.65 8.47
CA THR A 59 12.81 -6.59 9.23
C THR A 59 12.73 -5.24 8.51
N GLY A 60 13.11 -4.17 9.22
CA GLY A 60 12.96 -2.81 8.73
C GLY A 60 11.51 -2.33 8.79
N ILE A 61 11.21 -1.21 8.14
CA ILE A 61 9.85 -0.66 8.03
C ILE A 61 9.59 -0.22 6.59
N GLN A 62 8.67 -0.89 5.91
CA GLN A 62 8.27 -0.54 4.55
C GLN A 62 6.97 0.25 4.61
N THR A 63 7.04 1.54 4.29
CA THR A 63 5.88 2.42 4.31
C THR A 63 5.34 2.62 2.90
N LEU A 64 4.04 2.45 2.71
CA LEU A 64 3.33 2.95 1.53
C LEU A 64 2.57 4.21 1.94
N ASP A 65 2.95 5.34 1.37
CA ASP A 65 2.25 6.61 1.54
C ASP A 65 1.29 6.85 0.38
N ILE A 66 0.00 6.95 0.70
CA ILE A 66 -1.07 7.18 -0.28
C ILE A 66 -1.00 8.61 -0.86
N ASN A 67 -0.44 9.57 -0.11
CA ASN A 67 -0.08 10.90 -0.61
C ASN A 67 -1.18 11.58 -1.45
N GLY A 68 -2.42 11.56 -0.95
CA GLY A 68 -3.56 12.23 -1.61
C GLY A 68 -4.15 11.49 -2.81
N ASN A 69 -3.54 10.39 -3.26
CA ASN A 69 -3.97 9.64 -4.42
C ASN A 69 -5.02 8.55 -4.09
N ILE A 70 -5.57 7.94 -5.13
CA ILE A 70 -6.50 6.81 -5.00
C ILE A 70 -5.74 5.50 -5.24
N LEU A 71 -5.79 4.59 -4.27
CA LEU A 71 -5.34 3.21 -4.40
C LEU A 71 -6.54 2.26 -4.36
N THR A 72 -6.83 1.61 -5.49
CA THR A 72 -7.90 0.62 -5.60
C THR A 72 -7.33 -0.80 -5.54
N LEU A 73 -7.77 -1.60 -4.57
CA LEU A 73 -7.34 -2.99 -4.36
C LEU A 73 -8.51 -3.93 -4.62
N ASN A 74 -8.51 -4.58 -5.79
CA ASN A 74 -9.64 -5.42 -6.24
C ASN A 74 -9.51 -6.90 -5.85
N GLY A 75 -8.36 -7.33 -5.36
CA GLY A 75 -8.15 -8.66 -4.78
C GLY A 75 -7.44 -8.59 -3.43
N ALA A 76 -7.16 -9.76 -2.87
CA ALA A 76 -6.63 -9.90 -1.51
C ALA A 76 -5.32 -9.14 -1.34
N SER A 77 -5.23 -8.36 -0.26
CA SER A 77 -4.10 -7.50 0.03
C SER A 77 -3.75 -7.55 1.51
N THR A 78 -2.46 -7.43 1.81
CA THR A 78 -1.93 -7.52 3.18
C THR A 78 -0.86 -6.48 3.41
N VAL A 79 -0.96 -5.83 4.57
CA VAL A 79 0.12 -5.04 5.18
C VAL A 79 0.57 -5.81 6.43
N SER A 80 1.71 -6.49 6.31
CA SER A 80 2.31 -7.34 7.35
C SER A 80 2.91 -6.49 8.49
N ASN A 81 3.44 -7.13 9.55
CA ASN A 81 3.88 -6.43 10.78
C ASN A 81 4.86 -5.27 10.59
N ASN A 82 5.79 -5.38 9.64
CA ASN A 82 6.75 -4.32 9.34
C ASN A 82 6.32 -3.41 8.16
N GLY A 83 5.14 -3.68 7.59
CA GLY A 83 4.49 -2.82 6.63
C GLY A 83 3.71 -1.72 7.35
N VAL A 84 3.73 -0.51 6.80
CA VAL A 84 2.93 0.61 7.28
C VAL A 84 2.14 1.19 6.13
N LEU A 85 0.82 1.18 6.23
CA LEU A 85 -0.03 1.98 5.34
C LEU A 85 -0.19 3.37 5.97
N ASN A 86 0.30 4.40 5.28
CA ASN A 86 0.14 5.79 5.69
C ASN A 86 -0.97 6.44 4.86
N LEU A 87 -2.10 6.71 5.53
CA LEU A 87 -3.28 7.37 4.96
C LEU A 87 -3.48 8.71 5.67
N ALA A 88 -2.71 9.71 5.25
CA ALA A 88 -2.88 11.10 5.70
C ALA A 88 -3.88 11.87 4.82
N SER A 89 -4.00 11.48 3.56
CA SER A 89 -4.96 12.00 2.58
C SER A 89 -5.14 11.00 1.44
N GLY A 90 -6.17 11.20 0.60
CA GLY A 90 -6.49 10.29 -0.50
C GLY A 90 -7.44 9.18 -0.09
N THR A 91 -7.52 8.14 -0.91
CA THR A 91 -8.52 7.07 -0.75
C THR A 91 -7.89 5.70 -0.98
N VAL A 92 -8.15 4.77 -0.06
CA VAL A 92 -7.89 3.34 -0.27
C VAL A 92 -9.24 2.63 -0.36
N ASN A 93 -9.52 2.01 -1.51
CA ASN A 93 -10.80 1.36 -1.77
C ASN A 93 -10.65 0.02 -2.52
N GLY A 94 -11.76 -0.48 -3.07
CA GLY A 94 -11.79 -1.68 -3.91
C GLY A 94 -12.52 -2.86 -3.28
N THR A 95 -12.79 -3.86 -4.11
CA THR A 95 -13.58 -5.06 -3.78
C THR A 95 -12.78 -6.12 -3.02
N GLY A 96 -11.45 -6.03 -3.02
CA GLY A 96 -10.56 -6.97 -2.36
C GLY A 96 -10.55 -6.83 -0.85
N ALA A 97 -10.40 -7.96 -0.15
CA ALA A 97 -10.13 -7.94 1.28
C ALA A 97 -8.75 -7.33 1.56
N LEU A 98 -8.65 -6.49 2.58
CA LEU A 98 -7.40 -5.85 3.00
C LEU A 98 -7.19 -6.10 4.49
N THR A 99 -6.09 -6.76 4.86
CA THR A 99 -5.68 -6.95 6.26
C THR A 99 -4.47 -6.07 6.56
N ILE A 100 -4.51 -5.31 7.64
CA ILE A 100 -3.49 -4.32 7.99
C ILE A 100 -2.99 -4.54 9.41
N SER A 101 -1.69 -4.82 9.57
CA SER A 101 -1.05 -4.87 10.89
C SER A 101 -0.73 -3.49 11.43
N LYS A 102 -0.40 -2.50 10.58
CA LYS A 102 -0.15 -1.12 11.03
C LYS A 102 -0.71 -0.10 10.05
N LEU A 103 -1.65 0.70 10.54
CA LEU A 103 -2.31 1.79 9.80
C LEU A 103 -2.07 3.10 10.54
N ASN A 104 -1.47 4.07 9.85
CA ASN A 104 -1.49 5.47 10.26
C ASN A 104 -2.62 6.16 9.51
N TRP A 105 -3.70 6.50 10.22
CA TRP A 105 -4.87 7.13 9.64
C TRP A 105 -5.02 8.55 10.18
N ASN A 106 -4.42 9.49 9.44
CA ASN A 106 -4.34 10.90 9.82
C ASN A 106 -5.28 11.80 8.99
N GLY A 107 -5.98 11.23 8.01
CA GLY A 107 -6.97 11.86 7.13
C GLY A 107 -7.36 10.92 5.98
N GLY A 108 -8.02 11.42 4.95
CA GLY A 108 -8.45 10.59 3.80
C GLY A 108 -9.55 9.57 4.13
N THR A 109 -9.75 8.61 3.22
CA THR A 109 -10.90 7.70 3.24
C THR A 109 -10.50 6.24 3.04
N LEU A 110 -10.99 5.35 3.91
CA LEU A 110 -11.02 3.90 3.67
C LEU A 110 -12.44 3.52 3.24
N SER A 111 -12.61 3.04 2.01
CA SER A 111 -13.95 2.71 1.47
C SER A 111 -13.93 1.43 0.62
N GLY A 112 -15.01 1.20 -0.14
CA GLY A 112 -15.20 0.03 -0.99
C GLY A 112 -15.98 -1.09 -0.32
N THR A 113 -16.26 -2.14 -1.07
CA THR A 113 -17.10 -3.27 -0.63
C THR A 113 -16.29 -4.43 -0.04
N GLY A 114 -14.98 -4.47 -0.29
CA GLY A 114 -14.11 -5.50 0.28
C GLY A 114 -13.86 -5.26 1.77
N LYS A 115 -13.88 -6.33 2.58
CA LYS A 115 -13.63 -6.24 4.02
C LYS A 115 -12.24 -5.64 4.30
N LYS A 116 -12.19 -4.54 5.04
CA LYS A 116 -10.94 -3.93 5.53
C LYS A 116 -10.81 -4.28 7.02
N THR A 117 -9.73 -4.95 7.39
CA THR A 117 -9.47 -5.43 8.75
C THR A 117 -8.14 -4.87 9.24
N VAL A 118 -8.16 -4.11 10.34
CA VAL A 118 -6.93 -3.72 11.03
C VAL A 118 -6.75 -4.68 12.20
N SER A 119 -5.71 -5.53 12.15
CA SER A 119 -5.44 -6.56 13.16
C SER A 119 -4.29 -6.21 14.11
N GLY A 120 -3.65 -5.06 13.91
CA GLY A 120 -2.63 -4.53 14.81
C GLY A 120 -2.88 -3.06 15.16
N THR A 121 -1.84 -2.23 15.09
CA THR A 121 -1.92 -0.83 15.54
C THR A 121 -2.67 0.04 14.54
N LEU A 122 -3.72 0.71 15.03
CA LEU A 122 -4.37 1.85 14.38
C LEU A 122 -3.93 3.13 15.08
N ASN A 123 -3.07 3.93 14.43
CA ASN A 123 -2.74 5.27 14.89
C ASN A 123 -3.75 6.24 14.27
N LEU A 124 -4.69 6.74 15.06
CA LEU A 124 -5.77 7.61 14.60
C LEU A 124 -5.51 9.05 15.06
N SER A 125 -5.48 10.00 14.12
CA SER A 125 -5.40 11.43 14.43
C SER A 125 -6.02 12.29 13.31
N GLY A 126 -6.37 13.55 13.56
CA GLY A 126 -7.02 14.41 12.57
C GLY A 126 -8.53 14.15 12.42
N SER A 127 -9.10 14.41 11.24
CA SER A 127 -10.52 14.15 10.93
C SER A 127 -10.64 13.03 9.89
N GLN A 128 -11.41 11.97 10.19
CA GLN A 128 -11.56 10.79 9.32
C GLN A 128 -13.00 10.64 8.84
N THR A 129 -13.18 10.08 7.65
CA THR A 129 -14.49 9.67 7.11
C THR A 129 -14.42 8.18 6.76
N LEU A 130 -15.39 7.42 7.29
CA LEU A 130 -15.54 5.98 7.07
C LEU A 130 -16.65 5.72 6.05
#